data_AF-A0A3S0TE86-F1
#
_entry.id   AF-A0A3S0TE86-F1
#
_cell.length_a   1.000
_cell.length_b   1.000
_cell.length_c   1.000
_cell.angle_alpha   90.00
_cell.angle_beta   90.00
_cell.angle_gamma   90.00
#
_symmetry.space_group_name_H-M   'P 1'
#
loop_
_entity.id
_entity.type
_entity.pdbx_description
1 polymer ?
#
loop_
_entity_poly.entity_id
_entity_poly.type
_entity_poly.pdbx_seq_one_letter_code
_entity_poly.pdbx_strand_id
1 'polypeptide(L)'
;MSAMSYRSESGKGRFRGIALALVVEALVALLLLQLGTGIFHKTEKQKPLITFDVKPIGPLQSKQSQKTRVANKRKVVTKTSAAPPPPVGPPPVKTPVPSKLIELSSDEFAASDIGKIPAHQGEGDDSGNGKDSVAAYGPGQGPGGAALYNAEWLHGQPSRAEMAPYLRDYAKADSGWALIACRTAPDYRVENCRGLDESPPGGGLARALRLAAWQFRVRPPRIGGKPIIGAWVRIRFDLTVGFQK
;
A
#
# COMPACT_ATOMS: atom_id res chain seq x y z
N MET A 1 -3.77 42.54 39.02
CA MET A 1 -5.01 42.90 38.31
C MET A 1 -4.75 44.16 37.52
N SER A 2 -4.35 44.04 36.26
CA SER A 2 -4.08 45.19 35.38
C SER A 2 -5.33 45.45 34.55
N ALA A 3 -6.03 46.54 34.87
CA ALA A 3 -7.19 46.98 34.11
C ALA A 3 -6.70 47.56 32.77
N MET A 4 -6.99 46.84 31.68
CA MET A 4 -6.71 47.26 30.31
C MET A 4 -7.78 48.28 29.93
N SER A 5 -7.43 49.56 30.04
CA SER A 5 -8.26 50.70 29.65
C SER A 5 -8.40 50.72 28.12
N TYR A 6 -9.55 50.27 27.64
CA TYR A 6 -9.91 50.34 26.22
C TYR A 6 -10.13 51.81 25.83
N ARG A 7 -9.13 52.39 25.16
CA ARG A 7 -9.21 53.75 24.60
C ARG A 7 -10.23 53.71 23.48
N SER A 8 -11.39 54.32 23.70
CA SER A 8 -12.44 54.50 22.70
C SER A 8 -11.92 55.41 21.59
N GLU A 9 -11.31 54.83 20.55
CA GLU A 9 -10.93 55.56 19.35
C GLU A 9 -12.18 56.13 18.66
N SER A 10 -12.07 57.40 18.27
CA SER A 10 -13.10 58.19 17.60
C SER A 10 -13.70 57.45 16.39
N GLY A 11 -14.99 57.63 16.12
CA GLY A 11 -15.74 56.93 15.05
C GLY A 11 -15.09 56.99 13.64
N LYS A 12 -14.17 57.92 13.40
CA LYS A 12 -13.35 58.00 12.17
C LYS A 12 -12.38 56.82 12.00
N GLY A 13 -11.83 56.26 13.08
CA GLY A 13 -10.95 55.08 13.04
C GLY A 13 -11.73 53.81 12.69
N ARG A 14 -12.93 53.66 13.28
CA ARG A 14 -13.83 52.53 12.98
C ARG A 14 -14.32 52.54 11.52
N PHE A 15 -14.67 53.71 10.99
CA PHE A 15 -15.07 53.85 9.60
C PHE A 15 -13.93 53.51 8.62
N ARG A 16 -12.70 53.91 8.93
CA ARG A 16 -11.51 53.54 8.13
C ARG A 16 -11.25 52.04 8.13
N GLY A 17 -11.40 51.38 9.26
CA GLY A 17 -11.26 49.92 9.36
C GLY A 17 -12.29 49.17 8.51
N ILE A 18 -13.56 49.60 8.58
CA ILE A 18 -14.65 49.00 7.79
C ILE A 18 -14.43 49.26 6.29
N ALA A 19 -14.05 50.48 5.91
CA ALA A 19 -13.78 50.81 4.51
C ALA A 19 -12.62 49.98 3.94
N LEU A 20 -11.54 49.78 4.71
CA LEU A 20 -10.41 48.95 4.29
C LEU A 20 -10.81 47.49 4.15
N ALA A 21 -11.59 46.95 5.09
CA ALA A 21 -12.10 45.58 5.02
C ALA A 21 -12.95 45.35 3.76
N LEU A 22 -13.87 46.27 3.43
CA LEU A 22 -14.69 46.17 2.23
C LEU A 22 -13.86 46.25 0.94
N VAL A 23 -12.81 47.07 0.90
CA VAL A 23 -11.90 47.14 -0.26
C VAL A 23 -11.15 45.83 -0.45
N VAL A 24 -10.66 45.23 0.64
CA VAL A 24 -9.97 43.94 0.59
C VAL A 24 -10.92 42.84 0.12
N GLU A 25 -12.14 42.77 0.64
CA GLU A 25 -13.14 41.81 0.18
C GLU A 25 -13.48 41.98 -1.30
N ALA A 26 -13.67 43.22 -1.76
CA ALA A 26 -13.94 43.50 -3.16
C ALA A 26 -12.79 43.06 -4.09
N LEU A 27 -11.53 43.26 -3.66
CA LEU A 27 -10.35 42.78 -4.40
C LEU A 27 -10.29 41.26 -4.47
N VAL A 28 -10.59 40.57 -3.36
CA VAL A 28 -10.63 39.09 -3.33
C VAL A 28 -11.74 38.57 -4.25
N ALA A 29 -12.94 39.17 -4.19
CA ALA A 29 -14.06 38.79 -5.06
C ALA A 29 -13.71 39.01 -6.55
N LEU A 30 -13.04 40.11 -6.87
CA LEU A 30 -12.59 40.42 -8.23
C LEU A 30 -11.52 39.45 -8.73
N LEU A 31 -10.57 39.06 -7.89
CA LEU A 31 -9.58 38.03 -8.19
C LEU A 31 -10.25 36.69 -8.51
N LEU A 32 -11.21 36.26 -7.68
CA LEU A 32 -11.93 35.00 -7.89
C LEU A 32 -12.73 35.01 -9.21
N LEU A 33 -13.37 36.13 -9.55
CA LEU A 33 -14.05 36.30 -10.83
C LEU A 33 -13.08 36.23 -12.02
N GLN A 34 -11.88 36.80 -11.89
CA GLN A 34 -10.84 36.73 -12.92
C GLN A 34 -10.32 35.30 -13.15
N LEU A 35 -10.20 34.49 -12.09
CA LEU A 35 -9.84 33.07 -12.22
C LEU A 35 -10.98 32.24 -12.83
N GLY A 36 -12.23 32.50 -12.43
CA GLY A 36 -13.40 31.75 -12.90
C GLY A 36 -13.81 32.03 -14.34
N THR A 37 -13.58 33.25 -14.83
CA THR A 37 -13.94 33.65 -16.20
C THR A 37 -12.93 33.19 -17.27
N GLY A 38 -11.81 32.60 -16.87
CA GLY A 38 -10.87 31.97 -17.81
C GLY A 38 -10.15 32.94 -18.76
N ILE A 39 -10.28 34.26 -18.57
CA ILE A 39 -9.73 35.32 -19.45
C ILE A 39 -8.20 35.18 -19.59
N PHE A 40 -7.53 34.56 -18.61
CA PHE A 40 -6.08 34.34 -18.61
C PHE A 40 -5.61 33.05 -19.26
N HIS A 41 -6.49 32.17 -19.73
CA HIS A 41 -6.08 30.94 -20.41
C HIS A 41 -5.97 31.19 -21.91
N LYS A 42 -4.85 31.79 -22.32
CA LYS A 42 -4.44 31.73 -23.73
C LYS A 42 -4.21 30.25 -24.04
N THR A 43 -5.16 29.66 -24.76
CA THR A 43 -5.11 28.25 -25.16
C THR A 43 -3.91 28.09 -26.09
N GLU A 44 -2.78 27.66 -25.55
CA GLU A 44 -1.64 27.23 -26.35
C GLU A 44 -2.08 25.98 -27.10
N LYS A 45 -2.26 26.11 -28.42
CA LYS A 45 -2.67 25.00 -29.29
C LYS A 45 -1.65 23.88 -29.15
N GLN A 46 -1.99 22.85 -28.38
CA GLN A 46 -1.17 21.67 -28.29
C GLN A 46 -1.04 21.03 -29.67
N LYS A 47 0.19 20.68 -30.05
CA LYS A 47 0.47 20.00 -31.31
C LYS A 47 -0.32 18.69 -31.36
N PRO A 48 -0.97 18.36 -32.49
CA PRO A 48 -1.77 17.14 -32.59
C PRO A 48 -0.90 15.92 -32.32
N LEU A 49 -1.41 15.00 -31.49
CA LEU A 49 -0.74 13.74 -31.22
C LEU A 49 -0.68 12.92 -32.51
N ILE A 50 0.52 12.49 -32.89
CA ILE A 50 0.74 11.62 -34.03
C ILE A 50 0.70 10.19 -33.51
N THR A 51 -0.36 9.45 -33.84
CA THR A 51 -0.47 8.02 -33.57
C THR A 51 0.01 7.25 -34.80
N PHE A 52 1.01 6.40 -34.64
CA PHE A 52 1.43 5.48 -35.70
C PHE A 52 0.68 4.17 -35.52
N ASP A 53 -0.07 3.76 -36.54
CA ASP A 53 -0.73 2.47 -36.60
C ASP A 53 0.26 1.42 -37.13
N VAL A 54 0.54 0.41 -36.31
CA VAL A 54 1.49 -0.66 -36.64
C VAL A 54 0.73 -1.76 -37.35
N LYS A 55 0.87 -1.82 -38.68
CA LYS A 55 0.32 -2.89 -39.51
C LYS A 55 0.95 -4.24 -39.13
N PRO A 56 0.19 -5.26 -38.72
CA PRO A 56 0.75 -6.58 -38.46
C PRO A 56 1.24 -7.19 -39.77
N ILE A 57 2.52 -7.57 -39.79
CA ILE A 57 3.12 -8.38 -40.86
C ILE A 57 2.87 -9.85 -40.49
N GLY A 58 1.87 -10.43 -41.14
CA GLY A 58 1.56 -11.86 -41.05
C GLY A 58 0.29 -12.18 -41.83
N PRO A 59 0.23 -13.31 -42.54
CA PRO A 59 -0.98 -13.70 -43.26
C PRO A 59 -2.12 -13.99 -42.28
N LEU A 60 -3.31 -13.46 -42.59
CA LEU A 60 -4.56 -13.70 -41.88
C LEU A 60 -4.89 -15.21 -41.93
N GLN A 61 -4.63 -15.94 -40.85
CA GLN A 61 -5.18 -17.27 -40.68
C GLN A 61 -6.63 -17.19 -40.22
N SER A 62 -7.53 -17.47 -41.15
CA SER A 62 -8.93 -17.81 -40.89
C SER A 62 -9.02 -18.96 -39.88
N LYS A 63 -9.55 -18.68 -38.68
CA LYS A 63 -9.98 -19.70 -37.72
C LYS A 63 -11.24 -20.37 -38.25
N GLN A 64 -11.09 -21.53 -38.90
CA GLN A 64 -12.19 -22.47 -39.05
C GLN A 64 -12.17 -23.46 -37.87
N SER A 65 -13.21 -23.35 -37.07
CA SER A 65 -13.60 -24.26 -36.00
C SER A 65 -13.96 -25.63 -36.58
N GLN A 66 -13.31 -26.70 -36.13
CA GLN A 66 -13.86 -28.04 -36.22
C GLN A 66 -13.68 -28.77 -34.88
N LYS A 67 -14.81 -28.90 -34.18
CA LYS A 67 -15.06 -29.93 -33.17
C LYS A 67 -15.00 -31.30 -33.85
N THR A 68 -14.18 -32.21 -33.34
CA THR A 68 -14.40 -33.64 -33.56
C THR A 68 -14.29 -34.37 -32.22
N ARG A 69 -15.40 -35.02 -31.88
CA ARG A 69 -15.61 -35.85 -30.70
C ARG A 69 -15.52 -37.31 -31.14
N VAL A 70 -14.96 -38.15 -30.26
CA VAL A 70 -15.12 -39.61 -30.12
C VAL A 70 -14.49 -40.52 -31.20
N ALA A 71 -13.57 -41.40 -30.78
CA ALA A 71 -13.85 -42.84 -30.74
C ALA A 71 -12.74 -43.63 -30.05
N ASN A 72 -13.12 -44.27 -28.95
CA ASN A 72 -12.41 -45.30 -28.22
C ASN A 72 -12.45 -46.62 -29.02
N LYS A 73 -11.30 -47.26 -29.25
CA LYS A 73 -11.21 -48.70 -29.55
C LYS A 73 -9.95 -49.31 -28.92
N ARG A 74 -10.16 -50.02 -27.80
CA ARG A 74 -9.39 -51.20 -27.33
C ARG A 74 -9.85 -52.40 -28.18
N LYS A 75 -9.14 -53.50 -28.46
CA LYS A 75 -7.90 -54.18 -28.04
C LYS A 75 -7.67 -55.30 -29.13
N VAL A 76 -6.52 -55.91 -29.35
CA VAL A 76 -6.12 -57.27 -28.88
C VAL A 76 -4.80 -57.63 -29.60
N VAL A 77 -3.67 -57.73 -28.87
CA VAL A 77 -2.81 -58.92 -28.59
C VAL A 77 -2.08 -59.58 -29.77
N THR A 78 -0.74 -59.60 -29.69
CA THR A 78 0.07 -60.80 -29.99
C THR A 78 1.22 -60.90 -28.98
N LYS A 79 1.30 -62.05 -28.29
CA LYS A 79 2.44 -62.47 -27.46
C LYS A 79 3.56 -62.95 -28.37
N THR A 80 4.83 -62.72 -28.02
CA THR A 80 5.90 -63.73 -28.08
C THR A 80 7.05 -63.30 -27.18
N SER A 81 7.54 -64.28 -26.44
CA SER A 81 8.53 -64.25 -25.36
C SER A 81 9.95 -64.36 -25.89
N ALA A 82 10.90 -63.72 -25.21
CA ALA A 82 12.27 -64.21 -25.06
C ALA A 82 12.80 -63.81 -23.67
N ALA A 83 13.45 -64.74 -22.98
CA ALA A 83 14.11 -64.59 -21.67
C ALA A 83 15.62 -64.92 -21.81
N PRO A 84 16.44 -64.86 -20.75
CA PRO A 84 16.84 -63.72 -19.91
C PRO A 84 18.38 -63.57 -19.84
N PRO A 85 18.93 -62.58 -19.11
CA PRO A 85 20.05 -62.91 -18.20
C PRO A 85 19.84 -62.44 -16.74
N PRO A 86 20.48 -63.09 -15.74
CA PRO A 86 20.26 -62.85 -14.31
C PRO A 86 21.32 -61.85 -13.73
N PRO A 87 21.38 -61.62 -12.41
CA PRO A 87 20.51 -60.73 -11.65
C PRO A 87 21.34 -59.61 -10.96
N VAL A 88 20.74 -58.43 -10.76
CA VAL A 88 21.22 -57.50 -9.73
C VAL A 88 20.04 -57.23 -8.82
N GLY A 89 20.15 -57.66 -7.56
CA GLY A 89 19.10 -57.50 -6.56
C GLY A 89 18.80 -56.00 -6.37
N PRO A 90 17.55 -55.56 -6.56
CA PRO A 90 17.18 -54.19 -6.20
C PRO A 90 17.11 -54.07 -4.66
N PRO A 91 17.49 -52.91 -4.09
CA PRO A 91 17.20 -52.62 -2.68
C PRO A 91 15.68 -52.67 -2.45
N PRO A 92 15.24 -52.98 -1.21
CA PRO A 92 13.83 -53.24 -0.93
C PRO A 92 12.95 -52.06 -1.35
N VAL A 93 12.08 -52.31 -2.32
CA VAL A 93 11.02 -51.39 -2.74
C VAL A 93 10.06 -51.24 -1.57
N LYS A 94 10.08 -50.06 -0.93
CA LYS A 94 8.99 -49.66 -0.04
C LYS A 94 7.73 -49.50 -0.89
N THR A 95 6.72 -50.30 -0.60
CA THR A 95 5.40 -50.24 -1.23
C THR A 95 4.77 -48.86 -1.03
N PRO A 96 4.23 -48.22 -2.08
CA PRO A 96 3.52 -46.95 -1.93
C PRO A 96 2.13 -47.22 -1.36
N VAL A 97 1.86 -46.71 -0.16
CA VAL A 97 0.50 -46.63 0.38
C VAL A 97 -0.15 -45.34 -0.13
N PRO A 98 -1.40 -45.37 -0.61
CA PRO A 98 -2.07 -44.20 -1.13
C PRO A 98 -2.55 -43.37 0.05
N SER A 99 -1.77 -42.37 0.44
CA SER A 99 -2.28 -41.33 1.32
C SER A 99 -2.22 -40.01 0.57
N LYS A 100 -3.31 -39.24 0.63
CA LYS A 100 -3.31 -37.79 0.37
C LYS A 100 -2.56 -37.05 1.48
N LEU A 101 -1.48 -37.64 1.99
CA LEU A 101 -0.64 -37.14 3.05
C LEU A 101 0.73 -36.92 2.43
N ILE A 102 1.31 -35.77 2.72
CA ILE A 102 2.65 -35.44 2.24
C ILE A 102 3.61 -36.33 3.02
N GLU A 103 4.26 -37.27 2.34
CA GLU A 103 5.34 -38.05 2.93
C GLU A 103 6.57 -37.14 3.05
N LEU A 104 6.87 -36.72 4.28
CA LEU A 104 8.09 -35.94 4.58
C LEU A 104 9.15 -36.88 5.14
N SER A 105 10.38 -36.75 4.64
CA SER A 105 11.55 -37.37 5.26
C SER A 105 11.86 -36.71 6.62
N SER A 106 12.58 -37.41 7.50
CA SER A 106 12.95 -36.88 8.82
C SER A 106 13.73 -35.56 8.71
N ASP A 107 14.52 -35.41 7.65
CA ASP A 107 15.32 -34.21 7.40
C ASP A 107 14.42 -33.04 6.94
N GLU A 108 13.42 -33.30 6.09
CA GLU A 108 12.44 -32.28 5.66
C GLU A 108 11.52 -31.83 6.81
N PHE A 109 11.18 -32.76 7.70
CA PHE A 109 10.43 -32.44 8.91
C PHE A 109 11.26 -31.58 9.87
N ALA A 110 12.55 -31.90 10.04
CA ALA A 110 13.48 -31.11 10.84
C ALA A 110 13.76 -29.72 10.25
N ALA A 111 13.74 -29.59 8.91
CA ALA A 111 13.90 -28.32 8.21
C ALA A 111 12.64 -27.41 8.30
N SER A 112 11.48 -27.98 8.59
CA SER A 112 10.20 -27.26 8.75
C SER A 112 9.90 -26.84 10.18
N ASP A 113 10.84 -27.05 11.11
CA ASP A 113 10.72 -26.70 12.52
C ASP A 113 10.69 -25.17 12.72
N ILE A 114 9.47 -24.64 12.88
CA ILE A 114 9.18 -23.21 13.11
C ILE A 114 9.88 -22.69 14.36
N GLY A 115 10.24 -23.55 15.33
CA GLY A 115 10.98 -23.13 16.53
C GLY A 115 12.40 -22.65 16.26
N LYS A 116 12.98 -23.02 15.11
CA LYS A 116 14.33 -22.58 14.68
C LYS A 116 14.32 -21.38 13.74
N ILE A 117 13.14 -20.99 13.25
CA ILE A 117 12.98 -19.75 12.49
C ILE A 117 13.01 -18.62 13.52
N PRO A 118 13.92 -17.63 13.39
CA PRO A 118 13.89 -16.49 14.28
C PRO A 118 12.51 -15.83 14.19
N ALA A 119 11.79 -15.78 15.31
CA ALA A 119 10.53 -15.09 15.42
C ALA A 119 10.78 -13.59 15.29
N HIS A 120 10.88 -13.10 14.05
CA HIS A 120 10.69 -11.70 13.77
C HIS A 120 9.19 -11.42 13.80
N GLN A 121 8.60 -11.46 15.00
CA GLN A 121 7.38 -10.72 15.26
C GLN A 121 7.75 -9.26 14.97
N GLY A 122 7.25 -8.74 13.85
CA GLY A 122 7.53 -7.40 13.36
C GLY A 122 6.92 -6.30 14.23
N GLU A 123 7.27 -6.28 15.51
CA GLU A 123 7.48 -5.06 16.30
C GLU A 123 8.92 -4.63 16.01
N GLY A 124 9.08 -4.01 14.83
CA GLY A 124 10.31 -3.31 14.51
C GLY A 124 10.40 -2.11 15.42
N ASP A 125 11.18 -2.25 16.49
CA ASP A 125 11.66 -1.16 17.30
C ASP A 125 12.43 -0.18 16.39
N ASP A 126 12.13 1.11 16.56
CA ASP A 126 12.48 2.25 15.68
C ASP A 126 13.96 2.65 15.83
N SER A 127 14.87 1.69 15.67
CA SER A 127 16.31 1.90 15.89
C SER A 127 17.16 1.02 14.99
N GLY A 128 16.94 1.13 13.68
CA GLY A 128 17.72 0.41 12.67
C GLY A 128 18.61 1.33 11.86
N ASN A 129 19.87 1.50 12.28
CA ASN A 129 20.94 2.12 11.48
C ASN A 129 21.40 1.18 10.35
N GLY A 130 20.46 0.73 9.52
CA GLY A 130 20.66 -0.24 8.43
C GLY A 130 20.61 0.43 7.07
N LYS A 131 21.51 0.05 6.16
CA LYS A 131 21.58 0.59 4.79
C LYS A 131 20.38 0.18 3.91
N ASP A 132 19.69 -0.88 4.29
CA ASP A 132 18.59 -1.49 3.54
C ASP A 132 17.35 -1.71 4.41
N SER A 133 16.17 -1.53 3.80
CA SER A 133 14.89 -1.74 4.46
C SER A 133 14.47 -3.20 4.36
N VAL A 134 14.26 -3.83 5.52
CA VAL A 134 13.73 -5.20 5.59
C VAL A 134 12.22 -5.15 5.34
N ALA A 135 11.70 -6.03 4.49
CA ALA A 135 10.25 -6.17 4.31
C ALA A 135 9.62 -6.60 5.64
N ALA A 136 8.58 -5.90 6.08
CA ALA A 136 7.89 -6.19 7.34
C ALA A 136 7.29 -7.59 7.35
N TYR A 137 6.93 -8.08 6.17
CA TYR A 137 6.35 -9.38 5.92
C TYR A 137 6.68 -9.82 4.48
N GLY A 138 6.70 -11.15 4.26
CA GLY A 138 7.04 -11.77 2.99
C GLY A 138 6.15 -11.35 1.80
N PRO A 139 6.58 -11.63 0.56
CA PRO A 139 5.85 -11.26 -0.66
C PRO A 139 4.42 -11.82 -0.63
N GLY A 140 3.42 -10.96 -0.84
CA GLY A 140 2.00 -11.37 -0.93
C GLY A 140 1.01 -10.59 -0.06
N GLN A 141 1.46 -9.74 0.87
CA GLN A 141 0.58 -9.08 1.85
C GLN A 141 0.35 -7.57 1.63
N GLY A 142 1.08 -6.96 0.71
CA GLY A 142 0.75 -5.63 0.20
C GLY A 142 -0.44 -5.68 -0.76
N PRO A 143 -1.14 -4.56 -0.97
CA PRO A 143 -2.26 -4.51 -1.91
C PRO A 143 -1.84 -4.94 -3.33
N GLY A 144 -2.45 -6.01 -3.84
CA GLY A 144 -2.10 -6.61 -5.13
C GLY A 144 -0.90 -7.57 -5.08
N GLY A 145 -0.56 -8.13 -3.92
CA GLY A 145 0.52 -9.10 -3.75
C GLY A 145 1.92 -8.48 -3.67
N ALA A 146 2.02 -7.15 -3.60
CA ALA A 146 3.29 -6.45 -3.52
C ALA A 146 3.99 -6.69 -2.16
N ALA A 147 5.31 -6.52 -2.15
CA ALA A 147 6.08 -6.48 -0.90
C ALA A 147 5.63 -5.29 -0.04
N LEU A 148 5.49 -5.52 1.26
CA LEU A 148 5.04 -4.53 2.22
C LEU A 148 6.15 -4.26 3.24
N TYR A 149 6.70 -3.05 3.22
CA TYR A 149 7.79 -2.62 4.11
C TYR A 149 7.21 -1.93 5.34
N ASN A 150 7.92 -1.93 6.48
CA ASN A 150 7.50 -1.08 7.60
C ASN A 150 7.79 0.38 7.25
N ALA A 151 6.85 1.27 7.57
CA ALA A 151 7.08 2.69 7.43
C ALA A 151 8.11 3.17 8.46
N GLU A 152 9.12 3.90 7.99
CA GLU A 152 10.08 4.59 8.84
C GLU A 152 9.76 6.08 8.81
N TRP A 153 9.50 6.67 9.98
CA TRP A 153 9.11 8.08 10.05
C TRP A 153 10.32 8.99 9.87
N LEU A 154 10.16 10.07 9.09
CA LEU A 154 11.25 11.03 8.90
C LEU A 154 11.50 11.88 10.16
N HIS A 155 10.42 12.32 10.81
CA HIS A 155 10.43 13.23 11.97
C HIS A 155 9.63 12.67 13.15
N GLY A 156 9.32 11.37 13.14
CA GLY A 156 8.37 10.74 14.05
C GLY A 156 6.94 10.72 13.51
N GLN A 157 6.07 10.03 14.24
CA GLN A 157 4.65 9.92 13.94
C GLN A 157 3.96 11.30 14.07
N PRO A 158 2.95 11.62 13.23
CA PRO A 158 2.20 12.88 13.31
C PRO A 158 1.66 13.11 14.72
N SER A 159 1.75 14.36 15.15
CA SER A 159 1.33 14.76 16.49
C SER A 159 -0.18 14.60 16.68
N ARG A 160 -0.60 14.46 17.95
CA ARG A 160 -2.03 14.39 18.28
C ARG A 160 -2.80 15.61 17.80
N ALA A 161 -2.18 16.79 17.79
CA ALA A 161 -2.80 18.03 17.31
C ALA A 161 -3.04 18.00 15.79
N GLU A 162 -2.10 17.48 15.01
CA GLU A 162 -2.23 17.31 13.55
C GLU A 162 -3.27 16.23 13.19
N MET A 163 -3.41 15.22 14.05
CA MET A 163 -4.37 14.13 13.87
C MET A 163 -5.79 14.45 14.39
N ALA A 164 -5.92 15.40 15.32
CA ALA A 164 -7.19 15.73 15.98
C ALA A 164 -8.35 16.04 15.02
N PRO A 165 -8.17 16.76 13.89
CA PRO A 165 -9.26 17.03 12.95
C PRO A 165 -9.83 15.78 12.28
N TYR A 166 -9.03 14.73 12.12
CA TYR A 166 -9.41 13.47 11.46
C TYR A 166 -9.94 12.44 12.46
N LEU A 167 -9.54 12.55 13.73
CA LEU A 167 -9.90 11.62 14.80
C LEU A 167 -11.10 12.08 15.63
N ARG A 168 -11.91 13.04 15.15
CA ARG A 168 -13.04 13.60 15.92
C ARG A 168 -14.05 12.55 16.36
N ASP A 169 -14.33 11.58 15.50
CA ASP A 169 -15.25 10.48 15.81
C ASP A 169 -14.65 9.50 16.86
N TYR A 170 -13.33 9.54 17.05
CA TYR A 170 -12.57 8.74 18.02
C TYR A 170 -12.15 9.52 19.25
N ALA A 171 -12.54 10.79 19.38
CA ALA A 171 -12.22 11.59 20.56
C ALA A 171 -12.80 10.98 21.86
N LYS A 172 -13.82 10.10 21.71
CA LYS A 172 -14.46 9.35 22.79
C LYS A 172 -14.02 7.89 22.89
N ALA A 173 -13.18 7.40 21.97
CA ALA A 173 -12.70 6.02 22.00
C ALA A 173 -11.54 5.90 23.00
N ASP A 174 -11.64 4.94 23.93
CA ASP A 174 -10.64 4.73 25.00
C ASP A 174 -9.32 4.13 24.49
N SER A 175 -9.41 3.29 23.46
CA SER A 175 -8.24 2.74 22.79
C SER A 175 -8.62 2.19 21.43
N GLY A 176 -7.62 2.07 20.56
CA GLY A 176 -7.80 1.44 19.26
C GLY A 176 -6.50 1.44 18.49
N TRP A 177 -6.45 0.70 17.40
CA TRP A 177 -5.32 0.73 16.49
C TRP A 177 -5.80 0.56 15.06
N ALA A 178 -5.05 1.08 14.11
CA ALA A 178 -5.30 0.84 12.70
C ALA A 178 -4.01 0.67 11.93
N LEU A 179 -4.09 -0.16 10.90
CA LEU A 179 -3.05 -0.39 9.91
C LEU A 179 -3.53 0.09 8.56
N ILE A 180 -2.69 0.89 7.92
CA ILE A 180 -2.86 1.29 6.53
C ILE A 180 -1.62 0.92 5.72
N ALA A 181 -1.82 0.61 4.44
CA ALA A 181 -0.75 0.47 3.45
C ALA A 181 -0.78 1.69 2.53
N CYS A 182 0.34 2.40 2.40
CA CYS A 182 0.48 3.52 1.47
C CYS A 182 1.63 3.28 0.50
N ARG A 183 1.58 3.92 -0.68
CA ARG A 183 2.74 3.97 -1.59
C ARG A 183 3.62 5.15 -1.26
N THR A 184 4.92 4.95 -1.33
CA THR A 184 5.90 6.03 -1.15
C THR A 184 5.91 6.94 -2.37
N ALA A 185 6.01 8.25 -2.13
CA ALA A 185 6.07 9.28 -3.16
C ALA A 185 7.35 10.11 -2.96
N PRO A 186 7.73 10.96 -3.94
CA PRO A 186 8.80 11.94 -3.76
C PRO A 186 8.58 12.84 -2.54
N ASP A 187 9.64 13.51 -2.09
CA ASP A 187 9.62 14.42 -0.94
C ASP A 187 9.15 13.77 0.38
N TYR A 188 9.43 12.46 0.54
CA TYR A 188 9.07 11.69 1.73
C TYR A 188 7.56 11.65 2.00
N ARG A 189 6.74 11.80 0.96
CA ARG A 189 5.28 11.74 1.06
C ARG A 189 4.79 10.32 0.84
N VAL A 190 3.51 10.12 1.16
CA VAL A 190 2.80 8.89 0.85
C VAL A 190 1.52 9.18 0.07
N GLU A 191 1.13 8.25 -0.78
CA GLU A 191 -0.06 8.34 -1.63
C GLU A 191 -0.77 6.99 -1.74
N ASN A 192 -1.94 6.97 -2.38
CA ASN A 192 -2.67 5.73 -2.70
C ASN A 192 -2.92 4.81 -1.48
N CYS A 193 -3.17 5.40 -0.32
CA CYS A 193 -3.35 4.67 0.93
C CYS A 193 -4.60 3.78 0.97
N ARG A 194 -4.46 2.58 1.49
CA ARG A 194 -5.50 1.56 1.68
C ARG A 194 -5.54 1.10 3.13
N GLY A 195 -6.73 0.85 3.66
CA GLY A 195 -6.88 0.24 4.98
C GLY A 195 -6.54 -1.23 4.90
N LEU A 196 -5.76 -1.73 5.85
CA LEU A 196 -5.45 -3.15 6.00
C LEU A 196 -6.29 -3.75 7.12
N ASP A 197 -6.23 -3.15 8.30
CA ASP A 197 -6.87 -3.68 9.49
C ASP A 197 -7.13 -2.56 10.51
N GLU A 198 -8.11 -2.74 11.38
CA GLU A 198 -8.42 -1.79 12.45
C GLU A 198 -9.14 -2.47 13.62
N SER A 199 -8.90 -1.94 14.82
CA SER A 199 -9.56 -2.33 16.06
C SER A 199 -10.08 -1.10 16.79
N PRO A 200 -11.38 -1.05 17.15
CA PRO A 200 -12.41 -2.05 16.84
C PRO A 200 -12.74 -2.11 15.33
N PRO A 201 -13.08 -3.30 14.81
CA PRO A 201 -13.37 -3.47 13.39
C PRO A 201 -14.60 -2.65 12.99
N GLY A 202 -14.50 -1.93 11.87
CA GLY A 202 -15.58 -1.06 11.39
C GLY A 202 -15.69 0.25 12.16
N GLY A 203 -14.76 0.54 13.07
CA GLY A 203 -14.66 1.87 13.65
C GLY A 203 -14.57 2.92 12.53
N GLY A 204 -13.65 2.73 11.57
CA GLY A 204 -13.24 3.73 10.59
C GLY A 204 -11.94 4.48 10.93
N LEU A 205 -11.10 3.95 11.82
CA LEU A 205 -9.83 4.58 12.20
C LEU A 205 -8.85 4.51 11.02
N ALA A 206 -8.88 3.42 10.26
CA ALA A 206 -8.16 3.30 8.99
C ALA A 206 -8.64 4.34 7.96
N ARG A 207 -9.94 4.71 7.96
CA ARG A 207 -10.48 5.78 7.11
C ARG A 207 -9.95 7.14 7.54
N ALA A 208 -9.96 7.44 8.84
CA ALA A 208 -9.40 8.68 9.38
C ALA A 208 -7.91 8.83 9.03
N LEU A 209 -7.11 7.76 9.19
CA LEU A 209 -5.69 7.77 8.84
C LEU A 209 -5.46 8.02 7.35
N ARG A 210 -6.28 7.45 6.47
CA ARG A 210 -6.19 7.71 5.03
C ARG A 210 -6.46 9.17 4.67
N LEU A 211 -7.40 9.82 5.36
CA LEU A 211 -7.68 11.25 5.19
C LEU A 211 -6.52 12.12 5.70
N ALA A 212 -5.86 11.68 6.77
CA ALA A 212 -4.69 12.34 7.33
C ALA A 212 -3.40 12.09 6.52
N ALA A 213 -3.36 11.08 5.65
CA ALA A 213 -2.11 10.56 5.09
C ALA A 213 -1.28 11.57 4.29
N TRP A 214 -1.88 12.64 3.75
CA TRP A 214 -1.16 13.69 3.02
C TRP A 214 -0.14 14.45 3.88
N GLN A 215 -0.32 14.45 5.21
CA GLN A 215 0.59 15.09 6.16
C GLN A 215 1.74 14.18 6.60
N PHE A 216 1.65 12.87 6.31
CA PHE A 216 2.65 11.91 6.76
C PHE A 216 3.98 12.12 6.02
N ARG A 217 5.08 11.98 6.78
CA ARG A 217 6.45 12.07 6.29
C ARG A 217 7.17 10.77 6.57
N VAL A 218 7.23 9.92 5.55
CA VAL A 218 7.76 8.54 5.63
C VAL A 218 8.95 8.40 4.69
N ARG A 219 10.03 7.81 5.19
CA ARG A 219 11.20 7.45 4.39
C ARG A 219 10.86 6.29 3.46
N PRO A 220 11.06 6.46 2.13
CA PRO A 220 10.90 5.36 1.20
C PRO A 220 11.87 4.22 1.53
N PRO A 221 11.44 2.95 1.38
CA PRO A 221 12.32 1.82 1.64
C PRO A 221 13.50 1.83 0.68
N ARG A 222 14.65 1.36 1.16
CA ARG A 222 15.91 1.34 0.40
C ARG A 222 16.34 -0.09 0.11
N ILE A 223 16.79 -0.33 -1.12
CA ILE A 223 17.49 -1.56 -1.51
C ILE A 223 18.81 -1.16 -2.14
N GLY A 224 19.93 -1.63 -1.58
CA GLY A 224 21.26 -1.20 -1.97
C GLY A 224 21.49 0.29 -1.71
N GLY A 225 20.90 0.83 -0.64
CA GLY A 225 20.98 2.26 -0.29
C GLY A 225 20.21 3.22 -1.20
N LYS A 226 19.52 2.74 -2.25
CA LYS A 226 18.72 3.58 -3.15
C LYS A 226 17.25 3.61 -2.71
N PRO A 227 16.61 4.79 -2.53
CA PRO A 227 15.20 4.88 -2.16
C PRO A 227 14.30 4.40 -3.31
N ILE A 228 13.29 3.60 -2.97
CA ILE A 228 12.32 3.06 -3.92
C ILE A 228 11.02 3.85 -3.77
N ILE A 229 10.73 4.65 -4.79
CA ILE A 229 9.47 5.37 -4.92
C ILE A 229 8.40 4.43 -5.49
N GLY A 230 7.18 4.51 -4.98
CA GLY A 230 6.05 3.65 -5.36
C GLY A 230 5.97 2.33 -4.60
N ALA A 231 6.90 2.06 -3.69
CA ALA A 231 6.87 0.88 -2.83
C ALA A 231 5.76 0.99 -1.78
N TRP A 232 5.17 -0.15 -1.41
CA TRP A 232 4.14 -0.17 -0.37
C TRP A 232 4.78 -0.23 1.02
N VAL A 233 4.37 0.70 1.87
CA VAL A 233 4.74 0.78 3.28
C VAL A 233 3.52 0.59 4.16
N ARG A 234 3.69 -0.14 5.27
CA ARG A 234 2.71 -0.37 6.31
C ARG A 234 2.90 0.66 7.41
N ILE A 235 1.86 1.41 7.70
CA ILE A 235 1.82 2.37 8.79
C ILE A 235 0.84 1.82 9.83
N ARG A 236 1.35 1.57 11.03
CA ARG A 236 0.55 1.24 12.21
C ARG A 236 0.38 2.51 13.04
N PHE A 237 -0.85 2.77 13.49
CA PHE A 237 -1.15 3.88 14.39
C PHE A 237 -1.94 3.33 15.58
N ASP A 238 -1.40 3.53 16.78
CA ASP A 238 -2.03 3.15 18.03
C ASP A 238 -2.63 4.39 18.69
N LEU A 239 -3.95 4.35 18.88
CA LEU A 239 -4.71 5.35 19.62
C LEU A 239 -4.75 4.91 21.09
N THR A 240 -3.85 5.46 21.90
CA THR A 240 -3.91 5.34 23.36
C THR A 240 -4.46 6.65 23.92
N VAL A 241 -5.64 6.64 24.55
CA VAL A 241 -6.03 7.74 25.44
C VAL A 241 -5.65 7.35 26.87
N GLY A 242 -4.48 7.81 27.29
CA GLY A 242 -3.96 7.61 28.64
C GLY A 242 -2.90 8.67 28.90
N PHE A 243 -2.93 9.25 30.11
CA PHE A 243 -2.08 10.33 30.58
C PHE A 243 -0.66 10.24 30.02
N GLN A 244 -0.29 11.20 29.16
CA GLN A 244 1.11 11.54 28.97
C GLN A 244 1.61 12.00 30.35
N LYS A 245 2.53 11.25 30.94
CA LYS A 245 3.16 11.63 32.21
C LYS A 245 4.18 12.73 31.97
#